data_AF-A0A1K1YC83-F1
#
_entry.id   AF-A0A1K1YC83-F1
#
_cell.length_a   1.000
_cell.length_b   1.000
_cell.length_c   1.000
_cell.angle_alpha   90.00
_cell.angle_beta   90.00
_cell.angle_gamma   90.00
#
_symmetry.space_group_name_H-M   'P 1'
#
loop_
_entity.id
_entity.type
_entity.pdbx_description
1 polymer ?
#
loop_
_entity_poly.entity_id
_entity_poly.type
_entity_poly.pdbx_seq_one_letter_code
_entity_poly.pdbx_strand_id
1 'polypeptide(L)'
;MALESPQPVTFDRIVLQEDITRGQRVESFAVDVWDRTTRKTAVRAGTIGYKRIEYLSAPVTSSKVRLRVLGARANPHMAKLGLSKAS
;
A
#
# COMPACT_ATOMS: atom_id res chain seq x y z
N MET A 1 -6.38 0.92 -5.55
CA MET A 1 -5.81 2.28 -5.56
C MET A 1 -4.36 2.19 -6.04
N ALA A 2 -3.87 3.18 -6.80
CA ALA A 2 -2.47 3.24 -7.21
C ALA A 2 -1.89 4.64 -6.94
N LEU A 3 -0.60 4.68 -6.64
CA LEU A 3 0.21 5.89 -6.52
C LEU A 3 1.30 5.80 -7.60
N GLU A 4 1.41 6.85 -8.40
CA GLU A 4 2.38 6.97 -9.49
C GLU A 4 3.21 8.24 -9.31
N SER A 5 4.48 8.17 -9.68
CA SER A 5 5.42 9.29 -9.61
C SER A 5 6.14 9.44 -10.96
N PRO A 6 6.35 10.67 -11.47
CA PRO A 6 7.11 10.90 -12.69
C PRO A 6 8.54 10.35 -12.64
N GLN A 7 9.14 10.35 -11.46
CA GLN A 7 10.47 9.77 -11.21
C GLN A 7 10.37 8.66 -10.14
N PRO A 8 11.17 7.57 -10.26
CA PRO A 8 11.20 6.53 -9.25
C PRO A 8 11.59 7.08 -7.87
N VAL A 9 10.81 6.72 -6.84
CA VAL A 9 11.06 7.13 -5.46
C VAL A 9 11.53 5.93 -4.64
N THR A 10 12.50 6.16 -3.75
CA THR A 10 13.00 5.13 -2.82
C THR A 10 12.29 5.22 -1.47
N PHE A 11 11.74 4.11 -1.01
CA PHE A 11 11.00 4.03 0.26
C PHE A 11 11.24 2.68 0.93
N ASP A 12 11.07 2.62 2.25
CA ASP A 12 11.16 1.39 3.06
C ASP A 12 9.87 1.10 3.83
N ARG A 13 8.90 2.02 3.78
CA ARG A 13 7.62 1.94 4.48
C ARG A 13 6.48 2.29 3.54
N ILE A 14 5.39 1.54 3.64
CA ILE A 14 4.12 1.82 2.96
C ILE A 14 3.06 2.14 4.02
N VAL A 15 2.39 3.28 3.88
CA VAL A 15 1.36 3.75 4.80
C VAL A 15 -0.01 3.59 4.16
N LEU A 16 -0.90 2.87 4.82
CA LEU A 16 -2.27 2.61 4.38
C LEU A 16 -3.25 3.07 5.45
N GLN A 17 -4.36 3.69 5.05
CA GLN A 17 -5.44 4.07 5.95
C GLN A 17 -6.79 3.86 5.26
N GLU A 18 -7.75 3.28 5.99
CA GLU A 18 -9.16 3.35 5.64
C GLU A 18 -9.80 4.62 6.21
N ASP A 19 -10.87 5.08 5.58
CA ASP A 19 -11.80 6.05 6.17
C ASP A 19 -12.64 5.34 7.24
N ILE A 20 -12.12 5.32 8.46
CA ILE A 20 -12.76 4.62 9.59
C ILE A 20 -14.11 5.21 9.97
N THR A 21 -14.45 6.43 9.55
CA THR A 21 -15.80 7.00 9.77
C THR A 21 -16.87 6.19 9.03
N ARG A 22 -16.45 5.40 8.02
CA ARG A 22 -17.28 4.48 7.24
C ARG A 22 -17.07 3.01 7.62
N GLY A 23 -16.36 2.76 8.71
CA GLY A 23 -16.00 1.45 9.24
C GLY A 23 -14.74 0.85 8.61
N GLN A 24 -14.10 -0.06 9.34
CA GLN A 24 -13.02 -0.91 8.84
C GLN A 24 -13.61 -2.06 8.03
N ARG A 25 -13.22 -2.19 6.76
CA ARG A 25 -13.82 -3.15 5.82
C ARG A 25 -12.82 -4.10 5.20
N VAL A 26 -11.55 -3.69 5.04
CA VAL A 26 -10.51 -4.54 4.45
C VAL A 26 -10.16 -5.70 5.38
N GLU A 27 -10.20 -6.93 4.85
CA GLU A 27 -9.83 -8.16 5.56
C GLU A 27 -8.48 -8.70 5.09
N SER A 28 -8.15 -8.50 3.81
CA SER A 28 -6.83 -8.82 3.27
C SER A 28 -6.46 -7.90 2.12
N PHE A 29 -5.18 -7.60 2.00
CA PHE A 29 -4.64 -6.79 0.92
C PHE A 29 -3.27 -7.28 0.45
N ALA A 30 -2.88 -6.82 -0.73
CA ALA A 30 -1.52 -6.88 -1.22
C ALA A 30 -1.09 -5.53 -1.77
N VAL A 31 0.19 -5.22 -1.65
CA VAL A 31 0.81 -4.05 -2.29
C VAL A 31 1.82 -4.53 -3.32
N ASP A 32 1.64 -4.08 -4.54
CA ASP A 32 2.57 -4.33 -5.63
C ASP A 32 3.41 -3.09 -5.90
N VAL A 33 4.66 -3.31 -6.29
CA VAL A 33 5.61 -2.30 -6.73
C VAL A 33 6.14 -2.71 -8.10
N TRP A 34 6.57 -1.73 -8.89
CA TRP A 34 7.15 -1.98 -10.21
C TRP A 34 8.66 -1.84 -10.16
N ASP A 35 9.34 -2.81 -10.74
CA ASP A 35 10.75 -2.75 -11.08
C ASP A 35 10.84 -2.67 -12.61
N ARG A 36 11.07 -1.45 -13.12
CA ARG A 36 10.97 -1.11 -14.55
C ARG A 36 9.59 -1.49 -15.10
N THR A 37 9.50 -2.61 -15.82
CA THR A 37 8.27 -3.14 -16.43
C THR A 37 7.65 -4.27 -15.63
N THR A 38 8.39 -4.85 -14.69
CA THR A 38 7.95 -6.04 -13.96
C THR A 38 7.27 -5.66 -12.66
N ARG A 39 6.04 -6.14 -12.49
CA ARG A 39 5.27 -6.00 -11.26
C ARG A 39 5.66 -7.09 -10.27
N LYS A 40 6.00 -6.72 -9.03
CA LYS A 40 6.26 -7.65 -7.91
C LYS A 40 5.36 -7.33 -6.70
N THR A 41 4.94 -8.36 -5.97
CA THR A 41 4.19 -8.17 -4.71
C THR A 41 5.20 -7.91 -3.60
N ALA A 42 5.16 -6.71 -3.01
CA ALA A 42 6.04 -6.32 -1.90
C ALA A 42 5.44 -6.67 -0.54
N VAL A 43 4.11 -6.63 -0.42
CA VAL A 43 3.40 -6.89 0.84
C VAL A 43 2.17 -7.74 0.58
N ARG A 44 1.89 -8.69 1.47
CA ARG A 44 0.59 -9.35 1.60
C ARG A 44 0.24 -9.46 3.07
N ALA A 45 -0.90 -8.90 3.46
CA ALA A 45 -1.29 -8.81 4.86
C ALA A 45 -2.82 -8.83 5.02
N GLY A 46 -3.28 -8.78 6.28
CA GLY A 46 -4.68 -8.81 6.67
C GLY A 46 -5.38 -7.46 6.61
N THR A 47 -5.80 -6.95 7.76
CA THR A 47 -6.60 -5.73 7.88
C THR A 47 -5.80 -4.43 7.74
N ILE A 48 -6.47 -3.31 7.41
CA ILE A 48 -5.86 -1.97 7.37
C ILE A 48 -6.36 -1.10 8.55
N GLY A 49 -7.65 -0.80 8.63
CA GLY A 49 -8.23 0.03 9.69
C GLY A 49 -7.73 1.48 9.68
N TYR A 50 -7.61 2.09 10.87
CA TYR A 50 -7.25 3.51 11.01
C TYR A 50 -5.90 3.85 10.38
N LYS A 51 -4.87 3.04 10.66
CA LYS A 51 -3.54 3.20 10.08
C LYS A 51 -2.78 1.89 10.14
N ARG A 52 -2.21 1.51 9.00
CA ARG A 52 -1.32 0.35 8.84
C ARG A 52 -0.03 0.83 8.19
N ILE A 53 1.11 0.46 8.78
CA ILE A 53 2.43 0.75 8.24
C ILE A 53 3.11 -0.59 7.99
N GLU A 54 3.45 -0.84 6.74
CA GLU A 54 4.14 -2.06 6.31
C GLU A 54 5.61 -1.74 6.09
N TYR A 55 6.48 -2.45 6.81
CA TYR A 55 7.93 -2.32 6.73
C TYR A 55 8.45 -3.28 5.68
N LEU A 56 9.23 -2.77 4.74
CA LEU A 56 9.89 -3.58 3.72
C LEU A 56 11.21 -4.10 4.26
N SER A 57 11.56 -5.34 3.91
CA SER A 57 12.83 -5.97 4.31
C SER A 57 14.06 -5.24 3.76
N ALA A 58 13.90 -4.52 2.65
CA ALA A 58 14.90 -3.63 2.08
C ALA A 58 14.22 -2.43 1.41
N PRO A 59 14.91 -1.27 1.29
CA PRO A 59 14.39 -0.15 0.52
C PRO A 59 14.06 -0.54 -0.92
N VAL A 60 12.92 -0.09 -1.41
CA VAL A 60 12.44 -0.30 -2.77
C VAL A 60 12.43 1.03 -3.50
N THR A 61 12.94 1.03 -4.74
CA THR A 61 12.80 2.15 -5.67
C THR A 61 11.75 1.81 -6.71
N SER A 62 10.71 2.64 -6.82
CA SER A 62 9.64 2.43 -7.81
C SER A 62 8.96 3.72 -8.22
N SER A 63 8.50 3.81 -9.47
CA SER A 63 7.62 4.88 -9.96
C SER A 63 6.14 4.57 -9.78
N LYS A 64 5.78 3.33 -9.41
CA LYS A 64 4.39 2.90 -9.27
C LYS A 64 4.21 1.94 -8.12
N VAL A 65 3.21 2.23 -7.28
CA VAL A 65 2.80 1.39 -6.16
C VAL A 65 1.30 1.17 -6.25
N ARG A 66 0.85 -0.07 -6.17
CA ARG A 66 -0.58 -0.43 -6.28
C ARG A 66 -1.04 -1.20 -5.05
N LEU A 67 -2.03 -0.65 -4.36
CA LEU A 67 -2.81 -1.38 -3.38
C LEU A 67 -3.90 -2.21 -4.09
N ARG A 68 -3.96 -3.49 -3.75
CA ARG A 68 -5.04 -4.41 -4.07
C ARG A 68 -5.73 -4.86 -2.80
N VAL A 69 -7.02 -4.59 -2.69
CA VAL A 69 -7.87 -5.23 -1.69
C VAL A 69 -8.22 -6.62 -2.23
N LEU A 70 -7.88 -7.66 -1.46
CA LEU A 70 -8.08 -9.06 -1.82
C LEU A 70 -9.36 -9.63 -1.20
N GLY A 71 -9.77 -9.09 -0.04
CA GLY A 71 -11.02 -9.42 0.63
C GLY A 71 -11.51 -8.24 1.47
N ALA A 72 -12.81 -8.03 1.50
CA ALA A 72 -13.44 -6.99 2.29
C ALA A 72 -14.89 -7.37 2.65
N ARG A 73 -15.35 -6.91 3.83
CA ARG A 73 -16.72 -7.14 4.33
C ARG A 73 -17.79 -6.33 3.59
N ALA A 74 -17.37 -5.26 2.94
CA ALA A 74 -18.18 -4.35 2.14
C ALA A 74 -17.24 -3.52 1.24
N ASN A 75 -17.79 -2.60 0.44
CA ASN A 75 -16.97 -1.73 -0.41
C ASN A 75 -15.96 -0.94 0.44
N PRO A 76 -14.63 -1.15 0.29
CA PRO A 76 -13.63 -0.50 1.14
C PRO A 76 -13.50 0.98 0.80
N HIS A 77 -13.35 1.82 1.83
CA HIS A 77 -13.10 3.24 1.67
C HIS A 77 -11.67 3.54 2.10
N MET A 78 -10.78 3.72 1.14
CA MET A 78 -9.39 4.06 1.40
C MET A 78 -9.23 5.57 1.58
N ALA A 79 -8.60 5.99 2.67
CA ALA A 79 -8.23 7.38 2.92
C ALA A 79 -6.81 7.70 2.45
N LYS A 80 -5.88 6.74 2.53
CA LYS A 80 -4.47 6.98 2.18
C LYS A 80 -3.75 5.75 1.65
N LEU A 81 -2.92 6.00 0.62
CA LEU A 81 -1.75 5.20 0.25
C LEU A 81 -0.57 6.17 0.18
N GLY A 82 0.44 5.97 1.02
CA GLY A 82 1.62 6.83 1.11
C GLY A 82 2.91 6.03 1.23
N LEU A 83 4.03 6.69 0.92
CA LEU A 83 5.37 6.12 0.96
C LEU A 83 6.23 6.94 1.93
N SER A 84 7.11 6.28 2.65
CA SER A 84 8.08 6.92 3.56
C SER A 84 9.42 6.19 3.51
N LYS A 85 10.48 6.92 3.81
CA LYS A 85 11.83 6.40 4.03
C LYS A 85 12.27 6.82 5.43
N ALA A 86 12.80 5.89 6.23
CA ALA A 86 13.48 6.27 7.46
C ALA A 86 14.83 6.93 7.13
N SER A 87 15.20 7.97 7.87
CA SER A 87 16.49 8.64 7.76
C SER A 87 17.63 7.74 8.20
#